data_AF-A0A2S6V3S4-F1
#
_entry.id   AF-A0A2S6V3S4-F1
#
_cell.length_a   1.000
_cell.length_b   1.000
_cell.length_c   1.000
_cell.angle_alpha   90.00
_cell.angle_beta   90.00
_cell.angle_gamma   90.00
#
_symmetry.space_group_name_H-M   'P 1'
#
loop_
_entity.id
_entity.type
_entity.pdbx_description
1 polymer ?
#
loop_
_entity_poly.entity_id
_entity_poly.type
_entity_poly.pdbx_seq_one_letter_code
_entity_poly.pdbx_strand_id
1 'polypeptide(L)'
;MQWLNNYAEAIALPDDAVDVVICLLAIHHFSNLKTAFYEMNRIAQKKVMIFSFDAIAGKKFWLYDYFPFIWEYDKQVFSHL
;
A
#
# COMPACT_ATOMS: atom_id res chain seq x y z
N MET A 1 -4.94 3.33 21.62
CA MET A 1 -5.15 3.07 20.17
C MET A 1 -6.11 4.12 19.67
N GLN A 2 -5.72 4.86 18.62
CA GLN A 2 -6.55 5.88 17.99
C GLN A 2 -6.91 5.41 16.58
N TRP A 3 -8.18 5.53 16.21
CA TRP A 3 -8.66 5.23 14.86
C TRP A 3 -8.92 6.54 14.13
N LEU A 4 -8.39 6.67 12.92
CA LEU A 4 -8.61 7.83 12.05
C LEU A 4 -9.23 7.35 10.75
N ASN A 5 -10.25 8.06 10.26
CA ASN A 5 -10.88 7.77 8.98
C ASN A 5 -10.44 8.81 7.95
N ASN A 6 -9.38 8.50 7.22
CA ASN A 6 -8.75 9.35 6.23
C ASN A 6 -8.21 8.48 5.09
N TYR A 7 -7.89 9.14 3.98
CA TYR A 7 -7.16 8.54 2.87
C TYR A 7 -5.66 8.60 3.13
N ALA A 8 -4.88 7.67 2.57
CA ALA A 8 -3.43 7.65 2.70
C ALA A 8 -2.78 8.91 2.06
N GLU A 9 -3.47 9.50 1.11
CA GLU A 9 -3.10 10.71 0.38
C GLU A 9 -3.36 12.00 1.16
N ALA A 10 -4.03 11.93 2.32
CA ALA A 10 -4.34 13.08 3.18
C ALA A 10 -4.46 12.64 4.65
N ILE A 11 -3.32 12.37 5.28
CA ILE A 11 -3.29 11.87 6.66
C ILE A 11 -3.41 13.07 7.60
N ALA A 12 -4.46 13.10 8.43
CA ALA A 12 -4.72 14.19 9.37
C ALA A 12 -3.84 14.10 10.64
N LEU A 13 -2.55 13.88 10.45
CA LEU A 13 -1.51 13.95 11.46
C LEU A 13 -0.52 15.06 11.10
N PRO A 14 0.06 15.77 12.09
CA PRO A 14 1.10 16.74 11.83
C PRO A 14 2.37 16.08 11.31
N ASP A 15 3.32 16.89 10.86
CA ASP A 15 4.65 16.42 10.47
C ASP A 15 5.33 15.76 11.68
N ASP A 16 6.13 14.72 11.43
CA ASP A 16 6.89 14.02 12.48
C ASP A 16 6.02 13.50 13.64
N ALA A 17 4.73 13.19 13.40
CA ALA A 17 3.79 12.77 14.43
C ALA A 17 4.08 11.39 15.03
N VAL A 18 4.76 10.50 14.29
CA VAL A 18 5.03 9.12 14.69
C VAL A 18 6.47 8.72 14.42
N ASP A 19 7.05 7.87 15.27
CA ASP A 19 8.40 7.33 15.05
C ASP A 19 8.49 6.55 13.72
N VAL A 20 7.47 5.74 13.44
CA VAL A 20 7.47 4.77 12.34
C VAL A 20 6.08 4.68 11.73
N VAL A 21 6.03 4.58 10.40
CA VAL A 21 4.83 4.23 9.63
C VAL A 21 4.97 2.81 9.09
N ILE A 22 3.90 2.01 9.19
CA ILE A 22 3.81 0.67 8.64
C ILE A 22 2.62 0.61 7.68
N CYS A 23 2.87 0.19 6.44
CA CYS A 23 1.83 -0.09 5.45
C CYS A 23 1.90 -1.57 5.05
N LEU A 24 0.86 -2.34 5.38
CA LEU A 24 0.81 -3.79 5.16
C LEU A 24 -0.20 -4.12 4.06
N LEU A 25 0.29 -4.65 2.94
CA LEU A 25 -0.51 -5.13 1.81
C LEU A 25 -1.61 -4.15 1.37
N ALA A 26 -1.35 -2.84 1.43
CA ALA A 26 -2.38 -1.83 1.19
C ALA A 26 -2.02 -0.82 0.09
N ILE A 27 -0.74 -0.69 -0.29
CA ILE A 27 -0.32 0.36 -1.23
C ILE A 27 -1.03 0.29 -2.59
N HIS A 28 -1.40 -0.92 -3.01
CA HIS A 28 -2.08 -1.17 -4.27
C HIS A 28 -3.55 -0.71 -4.29
N HIS A 29 -4.08 -0.29 -3.14
CA HIS A 29 -5.41 0.30 -3.03
C HIS A 29 -5.39 1.84 -3.13
N PHE A 30 -4.21 2.47 -3.07
CA PHE A 30 -4.12 3.93 -3.06
C PHE A 30 -4.34 4.48 -4.47
N SER A 31 -5.10 5.56 -4.54
CA SER A 31 -5.42 6.24 -5.80
C SER A 31 -4.23 7.05 -6.33
N ASN A 32 -3.35 7.52 -5.43
CA ASN A 32 -2.12 8.20 -5.79
C ASN A 32 -0.97 7.82 -4.85
N LEU A 33 -0.17 6.86 -5.28
CA LEU A 33 1.00 6.36 -4.55
C LEU A 33 2.02 7.45 -4.19
N LYS A 34 2.27 8.39 -5.11
CA LYS A 34 3.25 9.45 -4.88
C LYS A 34 2.80 10.34 -3.71
N THR A 35 1.53 10.74 -3.70
CA THR A 35 0.97 11.53 -2.59
C THR A 35 0.93 10.73 -1.30
N ALA A 36 0.51 9.46 -1.36
CA ALA A 36 0.49 8.60 -0.18
C ALA A 36 1.89 8.41 0.45
N PHE A 37 2.92 8.16 -0.36
CA PHE A 37 4.30 8.03 0.14
C PHE A 37 4.85 9.35 0.66
N TYR A 38 4.49 10.48 0.05
CA TYR A 38 4.81 11.79 0.60
C TYR A 38 4.21 11.98 1.99
N GLU A 39 2.92 11.69 2.16
CA GLU A 39 2.23 11.78 3.46
C GLU A 39 2.83 10.84 4.50
N MET A 40 3.13 9.58 4.13
CA MET A 40 3.80 8.64 5.03
C MET A 40 5.16 9.14 5.48
N ASN A 41 5.94 9.73 4.57
CA ASN A 41 7.24 10.31 4.91
C ASN A 41 7.09 11.57 5.76
N ARG A 42 6.10 12.42 5.48
CA ARG A 42 5.82 13.66 6.22
C ARG A 42 5.54 13.40 7.70
N ILE A 43 4.76 12.35 8.00
CA ILE A 43 4.36 12.04 9.38
C ILE A 43 5.40 11.19 10.13
N ALA A 44 6.34 10.56 9.43
CA ALA A 44 7.29 9.59 10.01
C ALA A 44 8.63 10.23 10.37
N GLN A 45 9.02 10.16 11.65
CA GLN A 45 10.29 10.70 12.11
C GLN A 45 11.52 9.87 11.69
N LYS A 46 11.38 8.54 11.67
CA LYS A 46 12.53 7.64 11.49
C LYS A 46 12.42 6.77 10.25
N LYS A 47 11.28 6.10 10.06
CA LYS A 47 11.17 5.08 9.03
C LYS A 47 9.74 4.87 8.53
N VAL A 48 9.64 4.63 7.22
CA VAL A 48 8.47 4.05 6.58
C VAL A 48 8.79 2.60 6.22
N MET A 49 7.94 1.66 6.65
CA MET A 49 8.05 0.24 6.31
C MET A 49 6.84 -0.19 5.48
N ILE A 50 7.11 -0.67 4.28
CA ILE A 50 6.09 -1.12 3.35
C ILE A 50 6.27 -2.62 3.14
N PHE A 51 5.21 -3.38 3.40
CA PHE A 51 5.12 -4.77 3.04
C PHE A 51 4.14 -4.91 1.88
N SER A 52 4.68 -5.22 0.70
CA SER A 52 3.92 -5.38 -0.54
C SER A 52 4.46 -6.56 -1.35
N PHE A 53 3.89 -6.80 -2.51
CA PHE A 53 4.32 -7.79 -3.48
C PHE A 53 4.22 -7.24 -4.91
N ASP A 54 4.78 -7.98 -5.87
CA ASP A 54 4.69 -7.68 -7.29
C ASP A 54 3.91 -8.81 -7.98
N ALA A 55 2.68 -8.52 -8.40
CA ALA A 55 1.82 -9.48 -9.08
C ALA A 55 2.26 -9.76 -10.53
N ILE A 56 3.03 -8.86 -11.15
CA ILE A 56 3.49 -8.98 -12.53
C ILE A 56 4.73 -9.89 -12.59
N ALA A 57 5.68 -9.69 -11.68
CA ALA A 57 6.86 -10.55 -11.55
C ALA A 57 6.55 -11.91 -10.91
N GLY A 58 5.41 -12.02 -10.21
CA GLY A 58 4.93 -13.26 -9.61
C GLY A 58 4.79 -14.40 -10.63
N LYS A 59 4.99 -15.63 -10.17
CA LYS A 59 4.64 -16.83 -10.95
C LYS A 59 3.23 -17.26 -10.57
N LYS A 60 2.50 -17.78 -11.54
CA LYS A 60 1.25 -18.49 -11.23
C LYS A 60 1.55 -19.63 -10.26
N PHE A 61 0.73 -19.76 -9.23
CA PHE A 61 0.73 -20.89 -8.32
C PHE A 61 -0.67 -21.52 -8.27
N TRP A 62 -0.77 -22.66 -7.59
CA TRP A 62 -1.93 -23.55 -7.62
C TRP A 62 -3.29 -22.85 -7.39
N LEU A 63 -3.33 -21.75 -6.61
CA LEU A 63 -4.58 -21.05 -6.30
C LEU A 63 -5.26 -20.50 -7.56
N TYR A 64 -4.48 -20.06 -8.55
CA TYR A 64 -5.02 -19.48 -9.77
C TYR A 64 -5.62 -20.50 -10.73
N ASP A 65 -5.37 -21.80 -10.53
CA ASP A 65 -6.04 -22.86 -11.28
C ASP A 65 -7.52 -22.99 -10.83
N TYR A 66 -7.81 -22.62 -9.58
CA TYR A 66 -9.17 -22.61 -9.02
C TYR A 66 -9.84 -21.24 -9.18
N PHE A 67 -9.08 -20.15 -9.00
CA PHE A 67 -9.58 -18.78 -9.02
C PHE A 67 -8.80 -17.91 -10.01
N PRO A 68 -8.94 -18.16 -11.33
CA PRO A 68 -8.17 -17.45 -12.35
C PRO A 68 -8.46 -15.94 -12.37
N PHE A 69 -9.64 -15.52 -11.91
CA PHE A 69 -10.00 -14.10 -11.81
C PHE A 69 -9.15 -13.31 -10.81
N ILE A 70 -8.58 -13.96 -9.78
CA ILE A 70 -7.68 -13.29 -8.82
C ILE A 70 -6.40 -12.87 -9.54
N TRP A 71 -5.84 -13.75 -10.38
CA TRP A 71 -4.63 -13.46 -11.14
C TRP A 71 -4.81 -12.29 -12.10
N GLU A 72 -5.93 -12.25 -12.80
CA GLU A 72 -6.23 -11.15 -13.73
C GLU A 72 -6.50 -9.84 -12.97
N TYR A 73 -7.20 -9.90 -11.83
CA TYR A 73 -7.42 -8.74 -10.97
C TYR A 73 -6.11 -8.18 -10.40
N ASP A 74 -5.25 -9.04 -9.85
CA ASP A 74 -3.95 -8.64 -9.30
C ASP A 74 -3.09 -7.97 -10.38
N LYS A 75 -3.04 -8.52 -11.60
CA LYS A 75 -2.32 -7.87 -12.70
C LYS A 75 -2.86 -6.48 -13.04
N GLN A 76 -4.17 -6.30 -13.04
CA GLN A 76 -4.78 -5.00 -13.34
C GLN A 76 -4.44 -3.99 -12.25
N VAL A 77 -4.66 -4.35 -10.99
CA VAL A 77 -4.41 -3.50 -9.83
C VAL A 77 -2.93 -3.11 -9.73
N PHE A 78 -2.01 -4.04 -9.99
CA PHE A 78 -0.57 -3.81 -9.88
C PHE A 78 0.06 -3.26 -11.16
N SER A 79 -0.68 -3.10 -12.27
CA SER A 79 -0.15 -2.54 -13.53
C SER A 79 0.27 -1.08 -13.46
N HIS A 80 -0.10 -0.38 -12.39
CA HIS A 80 0.15 1.04 -12.17
C HIS A 80 1.02 1.34 -10.94
N LEU A 81 1.49 0.29 -10.26
CA LEU A 81 2.48 0.35 -9.18
C LEU A 81 3.90 0.35 -9.75
#